data_AF-A0A9X6NGC2-F1
#
_entry.id   AF-A0A9X6NGC2-F1
#
_cell.length_a   1.000
_cell.length_b   1.000
_cell.length_c   1.000
_cell.angle_alpha   90.00
_cell.angle_beta   90.00
_cell.angle_gamma   90.00
#
_symmetry.space_group_name_H-M   'P 1'
#
loop_
_entity.id
_entity.type
_entity.pdbx_description
1 polymer ?
#
loop_
_entity_poly.entity_id
_entity_poly.type
_entity_poly.pdbx_seq_one_letter_code
_entity_poly.pdbx_strand_id
1 'polypeptide(L)'
;MHNLMMFLVLALMMCEWVQSATRLEVLVLLPKNQFLGPSDVVYTGPAYELAAESAMVKYGHNLSVSVTYLLQSPNRNYDDLPAYSVQMVSGFYYSRKPSDHAETCYAVAASPFDWMLFNVVLSNPKYPVRGNGAKSTAIAAGGALVNYAIVLLEILRFYDWHRAALLVEVKPPGFSFHNDLADIIAQTVVAAQDSFVLEKFGVDLGNQDTTFEEALLAAKRKYRVIILLVPGVEAVKILQMTPQVGMANGEYPLDSSAVEAAFNVVELFAAVVNETSGGPDETCSGMKLASRMANRRFDLTLGNVFINSAHLRNLELDIYSFNTTTKSLQVVGDAYGTTS
;
A
#
# COMPACT_ATOMS: atom_id res chain seq x y z
N MET A 1 -11.62 -57.27 -33.71
CA MET A 1 -11.23 -57.18 -32.29
C MET A 1 -9.98 -56.33 -32.02
N HIS A 2 -9.08 -56.11 -32.99
CA HIS A 2 -7.88 -55.27 -32.76
C HIS A 2 -8.16 -53.75 -32.66
N ASN A 3 -9.23 -53.23 -33.27
CA ASN A 3 -9.56 -51.80 -33.20
C ASN A 3 -10.22 -51.36 -31.87
N LEU A 4 -10.78 -52.28 -31.08
CA LEU A 4 -11.42 -51.94 -29.80
C LEU A 4 -10.38 -51.73 -28.68
N MET A 5 -9.24 -52.41 -28.76
CA MET A 5 -8.16 -52.31 -27.76
C MET A 5 -7.38 -51.00 -27.87
N MET A 6 -7.24 -50.45 -29.09
CA MET A 6 -6.55 -49.18 -29.31
C MET A 6 -7.36 -47.97 -28.82
N PHE A 7 -8.70 -48.03 -28.87
CA PHE A 7 -9.57 -47.01 -28.28
C PHE A 7 -9.56 -47.02 -26.74
N LEU A 8 -9.42 -48.19 -26.12
CA LEU A 8 -9.35 -48.29 -24.65
C LEU A 8 -8.03 -47.73 -24.09
N VAL A 9 -6.92 -47.92 -24.80
CA VAL A 9 -5.61 -47.37 -24.41
C VAL A 9 -5.54 -45.85 -24.61
N LEU A 10 -6.17 -45.32 -25.67
CA LEU A 10 -6.32 -43.87 -25.86
C LEU A 10 -7.24 -43.23 -24.80
N ALA A 11 -8.33 -43.89 -24.42
CA ALA A 11 -9.22 -43.42 -23.35
C ALA A 11 -8.59 -43.48 -21.95
N LEU A 12 -7.70 -44.45 -21.69
CA LEU A 12 -6.94 -44.54 -20.43
C LEU A 12 -5.74 -43.60 -20.38
N MET A 13 -5.17 -43.20 -21.54
CA MET A 13 -4.13 -42.15 -21.60
C MET A 13 -4.69 -40.72 -21.61
N MET A 14 -5.98 -40.55 -21.93
CA MET A 14 -6.74 -39.31 -21.71
C MET A 14 -7.45 -39.29 -20.37
N CYS A 15 -7.05 -40.13 -19.41
CA CYS A 15 -7.12 -39.74 -18.00
C CYS A 15 -6.10 -38.61 -17.81
N GLU A 16 -6.40 -37.47 -18.44
CA GLU A 16 -5.80 -36.19 -18.13
C GLU A 16 -5.86 -36.13 -16.62
N TRP A 17 -4.68 -36.04 -16.03
CA TRP A 17 -4.54 -35.64 -14.66
C TRP A 17 -5.27 -34.31 -14.58
N VAL A 18 -6.53 -34.35 -14.15
CA VAL A 18 -7.28 -33.17 -13.77
C VAL A 18 -6.52 -32.67 -12.56
N GLN A 19 -5.49 -31.87 -12.82
CA GLN A 19 -4.74 -31.18 -11.79
C GLN A 19 -5.80 -30.33 -11.10
N SER A 20 -6.07 -30.68 -9.85
CA SER A 20 -6.94 -29.91 -8.99
C SER A 20 -6.41 -28.47 -9.02
N ALA A 21 -7.26 -27.52 -9.44
CA ALA A 21 -6.88 -26.12 -9.45
C ALA A 21 -6.39 -25.73 -8.05
N THR A 22 -5.23 -25.08 -7.98
CA THR A 22 -4.65 -24.62 -6.72
C THR A 22 -5.58 -23.56 -6.13
N ARG A 23 -5.99 -23.74 -4.88
CA ARG A 23 -6.86 -22.77 -4.21
C ARG A 23 -6.02 -21.64 -3.66
N LEU A 24 -6.48 -20.42 -3.88
CA LEU A 24 -5.88 -19.20 -3.39
C LEU A 24 -6.94 -18.48 -2.56
N GLU A 25 -6.62 -18.19 -1.30
CA GLU A 25 -7.54 -17.49 -0.41
C GLU A 25 -6.86 -16.25 0.19
N VAL A 26 -7.41 -15.07 -0.13
CA VAL A 26 -6.94 -13.78 0.38
C VAL A 26 -7.76 -13.42 1.62
N LEU A 27 -7.09 -13.40 2.77
CA LEU A 27 -7.68 -12.98 4.04
C LEU A 27 -7.54 -11.47 4.20
N VAL A 28 -8.65 -10.74 4.21
CA VAL A 28 -8.67 -9.28 4.34
C VAL A 28 -8.96 -8.90 5.79
N LEU A 29 -7.98 -8.26 6.41
CA LEU A 29 -8.03 -7.71 7.76
C LEU A 29 -8.00 -6.18 7.70
N LEU A 30 -9.02 -5.61 7.07
CA LEU A 30 -9.22 -4.17 7.01
C LEU A 30 -10.40 -3.76 7.88
N PRO A 31 -10.28 -2.65 8.63
CA PRO A 31 -11.39 -2.17 9.44
C PRO A 31 -12.57 -1.74 8.56
N LYS A 32 -13.77 -1.82 9.13
CA LYS A 32 -15.02 -1.33 8.53
C LYS A 32 -15.53 -0.11 9.27
N ASN A 33 -15.91 0.93 8.53
CA ASN A 33 -16.45 2.18 9.07
C ASN A 33 -15.52 2.88 10.08
N GLN A 34 -14.21 2.73 9.91
CA GLN A 34 -13.24 3.44 10.74
C GLN A 34 -12.87 4.75 10.05
N PHE A 35 -12.82 5.81 10.85
CA PHE A 35 -12.73 7.19 10.41
C PHE A 35 -11.61 7.43 9.36
N LEU A 36 -12.02 7.82 8.14
CA LEU A 36 -11.24 8.48 7.07
C LEU A 36 -9.95 7.82 6.56
N GLY A 37 -9.67 6.58 6.94
CA GLY A 37 -8.51 5.84 6.43
C GLY A 37 -8.75 5.37 4.99
N PRO A 38 -7.80 5.53 4.06
CA PRO A 38 -7.96 5.04 2.69
C PRO A 38 -7.95 3.50 2.62
N SER A 39 -7.64 2.83 3.73
CA SER A 39 -7.66 1.38 3.91
C SER A 39 -8.98 0.82 4.47
N ASP A 40 -10.07 1.59 4.52
CA ASP A 40 -11.37 1.05 4.96
C ASP A 40 -11.87 0.01 3.95
N VAL A 41 -12.37 -1.12 4.47
CA VAL A 41 -12.92 -2.20 3.66
C VAL A 41 -14.14 -1.77 2.84
N VAL A 42 -14.86 -0.72 3.25
CA VAL A 42 -15.98 -0.16 2.49
C VAL A 42 -15.50 0.38 1.13
N TYR A 43 -14.29 0.94 1.07
CA TYR A 43 -13.72 1.49 -0.17
C TYR A 43 -12.87 0.47 -0.93
N THR A 44 -12.16 -0.39 -0.21
CA THR A 44 -11.20 -1.33 -0.80
C THR A 44 -11.77 -2.72 -1.06
N GLY A 45 -12.85 -3.12 -0.37
CA GLY A 45 -13.50 -4.43 -0.51
C GLY A 45 -13.91 -4.76 -1.94
N PRO A 46 -14.68 -3.90 -2.63
CA PRO A 46 -15.03 -4.13 -4.03
C PRO A 46 -13.83 -4.34 -4.96
N ALA A 47 -12.68 -3.73 -4.66
CA ALA A 47 -11.45 -3.91 -5.43
C ALA A 47 -10.84 -5.31 -5.25
N TYR A 48 -10.91 -5.89 -4.03
CA TYR A 48 -10.47 -7.27 -3.80
C TYR A 48 -11.34 -8.27 -4.58
N GLU A 49 -12.67 -8.11 -4.54
CA GLU A 49 -13.60 -8.98 -5.27
C GLU A 49 -13.33 -8.93 -6.77
N LEU A 50 -13.26 -7.71 -7.34
CA LEU A 50 -13.04 -7.53 -8.77
C LEU A 50 -11.68 -8.09 -9.20
N ALA A 51 -10.65 -7.94 -8.36
CA ALA A 51 -9.33 -8.49 -8.66
C ALA A 51 -9.31 -10.02 -8.57
N ALA A 52 -10.10 -10.63 -7.67
CA ALA A 52 -10.28 -12.07 -7.62
C ALA A 52 -11.01 -12.59 -8.87
N GLU A 53 -12.07 -11.91 -9.31
CA GLU A 53 -12.75 -12.21 -10.58
C GLU A 53 -11.80 -12.10 -11.77
N SER A 54 -11.03 -11.01 -11.87
CA SER A 54 -10.01 -10.80 -12.90
C SER A 54 -8.98 -11.93 -12.92
N ALA A 55 -8.45 -12.29 -11.75
CA ALA A 55 -7.49 -13.38 -11.61
C ALA A 55 -8.10 -14.74 -12.00
N MET A 56 -9.37 -15.01 -11.68
CA MET A 56 -10.06 -16.23 -12.13
C MET A 56 -10.29 -16.23 -13.64
N VAL A 57 -10.58 -15.10 -14.27
CA VAL A 57 -10.67 -15.02 -15.74
C VAL A 57 -9.32 -15.32 -16.38
N LYS A 58 -8.23 -14.78 -15.82
CA LYS A 58 -6.88 -14.91 -16.37
C LYS A 58 -6.24 -16.29 -16.10
N TYR A 59 -6.46 -16.87 -14.91
CA TYR A 59 -5.76 -18.05 -14.42
C TYR A 59 -6.69 -19.21 -14.01
N GLY A 60 -8.01 -19.10 -14.25
CA GLY A 60 -9.02 -20.03 -13.71
C GLY A 60 -8.91 -21.50 -14.12
N HIS A 61 -8.08 -21.81 -15.12
CA HIS A 61 -7.75 -23.18 -15.49
C HIS A 61 -6.82 -23.86 -14.46
N ASN A 62 -6.00 -23.08 -13.76
CA ASN A 62 -5.03 -23.58 -12.77
C ASN A 62 -5.32 -23.11 -11.35
N LEU A 63 -6.06 -22.00 -11.19
CA LEU A 63 -6.29 -21.35 -9.91
C LEU A 63 -7.78 -21.17 -9.59
N SER A 64 -8.13 -21.30 -8.32
CA SER A 64 -9.42 -20.86 -7.78
C SER A 64 -9.14 -19.80 -6.71
N VAL A 65 -9.59 -18.57 -6.93
CA VAL A 65 -9.29 -17.42 -6.07
C VAL A 65 -10.53 -17.04 -5.25
N SER A 66 -10.37 -16.87 -3.94
CA SER A 66 -11.42 -16.39 -3.04
C SER A 66 -10.90 -15.30 -2.10
N VAL A 67 -11.83 -14.46 -1.62
CA VAL A 67 -11.56 -13.39 -0.66
C VAL A 67 -12.40 -13.61 0.59
N THR A 68 -11.76 -13.55 1.76
CA THR A 68 -12.41 -13.74 3.05
C THR A 68 -12.15 -12.54 3.96
N TYR A 69 -13.21 -11.82 4.32
CA TYR A 69 -13.13 -10.68 5.24
C TYR A 69 -13.28 -11.13 6.69
N LEU A 70 -12.21 -10.99 7.46
CA LEU A 70 -12.17 -11.43 8.85
C LEU A 70 -12.54 -10.31 9.84
N LEU A 71 -12.37 -9.05 9.47
CA LEU A 71 -12.78 -7.91 10.32
C LEU A 71 -14.17 -7.41 9.93
N GLN A 72 -15.19 -7.73 10.74
CA GLN A 72 -16.58 -7.28 10.52
C GLN A 72 -17.12 -6.36 11.63
N SER A 73 -16.35 -6.09 12.68
CA SER A 73 -16.82 -5.33 13.85
C SER A 73 -16.63 -3.82 13.64
N PRO A 74 -17.72 -3.01 13.59
CA PRO A 74 -17.63 -1.60 13.17
C PRO A 74 -17.04 -0.63 14.20
N ASN A 75 -16.84 -1.03 15.47
CA ASN A 75 -16.61 -0.08 16.58
C ASN A 75 -15.35 -0.40 17.42
N ARG A 76 -14.21 -0.71 16.80
CA ARG A 76 -12.99 -1.04 17.56
C ARG A 76 -11.93 0.05 17.48
N ASN A 77 -11.22 0.26 18.59
CA ASN A 77 -10.08 1.16 18.63
C ASN A 77 -8.93 0.57 17.78
N TYR A 78 -8.19 1.43 17.08
CA TYR A 78 -7.02 1.05 16.29
C TYR A 78 -5.94 0.37 17.14
N ASP A 79 -5.82 0.75 18.41
CA ASP A 79 -4.82 0.19 19.34
C ASP A 79 -5.03 -1.30 19.60
N ASP A 80 -6.27 -1.80 19.50
CA ASP A 80 -6.61 -3.21 19.72
C ASP A 80 -6.55 -4.04 18.42
N LEU A 81 -6.47 -3.37 17.26
CA LEU A 81 -6.48 -4.01 15.96
C LEU A 81 -5.36 -5.05 15.78
N PRO A 82 -4.14 -4.84 16.30
CA PRO A 82 -3.10 -5.86 16.32
C PRO A 82 -3.48 -7.17 17.00
N ALA A 83 -3.86 -7.09 18.27
CA ALA A 83 -4.19 -8.27 19.05
C ALA A 83 -5.39 -9.01 18.44
N TYR A 84 -6.37 -8.26 17.94
CA TYR A 84 -7.55 -8.83 17.32
C TYR A 84 -7.27 -9.46 15.96
N SER A 85 -6.40 -8.87 15.13
CA SER A 85 -5.99 -9.46 13.85
C SER A 85 -5.34 -10.83 14.05
N VAL A 86 -4.44 -10.94 15.04
CA VAL A 86 -3.81 -12.22 15.40
C VAL A 86 -4.87 -13.23 15.85
N GLN A 87 -5.81 -12.82 16.70
CA GLN A 87 -6.90 -13.67 17.16
C GLN A 87 -7.79 -14.16 16.01
N MET A 88 -8.17 -13.27 15.09
CA MET A 88 -9.10 -13.60 14.00
C MET A 88 -8.48 -14.58 13.00
N VAL A 89 -7.23 -14.37 12.61
CA VAL A 89 -6.61 -15.28 11.66
C VAL A 89 -6.17 -16.58 12.32
N SER A 90 -5.69 -16.56 13.57
CA SER A 90 -5.44 -17.83 14.28
C SER A 90 -6.73 -18.63 14.45
N GLY A 91 -7.84 -17.97 14.81
CA GLY A 91 -9.16 -18.59 14.85
C GLY A 91 -9.60 -19.14 13.49
N PHE A 92 -9.40 -18.38 12.42
CA PHE A 92 -9.65 -18.83 11.05
C PHE A 92 -8.84 -20.10 10.72
N TYR A 93 -7.52 -20.06 10.97
CA TYR A 93 -6.60 -21.16 10.69
C TYR A 93 -6.97 -22.43 11.45
N TYR A 94 -7.19 -22.33 12.76
CA TYR A 94 -7.50 -23.48 13.61
C TYR A 94 -8.93 -24.03 13.43
N SER A 95 -9.84 -23.26 12.85
CA SER A 95 -11.21 -23.72 12.57
C SER A 95 -11.32 -24.60 11.31
N ARG A 96 -10.33 -24.57 10.41
CA ARG A 96 -10.31 -25.34 9.17
C ARG A 96 -9.68 -26.72 9.32
N LYS A 97 -10.11 -27.65 8.46
CA LYS A 97 -9.55 -29.01 8.45
C LYS A 97 -8.13 -28.98 7.87
N PRO A 98 -7.20 -29.83 8.37
CA PRO A 98 -5.85 -29.95 7.80
C PRO A 98 -5.83 -30.22 6.29
N SER A 99 -6.82 -30.94 5.77
CA SER A 99 -7.00 -31.18 4.33
C SER A 99 -7.22 -29.91 3.52
N ASP A 100 -7.92 -28.92 4.09
CA ASP A 100 -8.21 -27.67 3.40
C ASP A 100 -6.96 -26.79 3.29
N HIS A 101 -6.05 -26.90 4.27
CA HIS A 101 -4.78 -26.15 4.31
C HIS A 101 -3.75 -26.67 3.31
N ALA A 102 -3.74 -27.98 3.06
CA ALA A 102 -2.73 -28.60 2.18
C ALA A 102 -2.87 -28.17 0.70
N GLU A 103 -4.08 -27.79 0.29
CA GLU A 103 -4.42 -27.42 -1.09
C GLU A 103 -4.62 -25.91 -1.30
N THR A 104 -4.47 -25.11 -0.23
CA THR A 104 -4.78 -23.67 -0.25
C THR A 104 -3.54 -22.81 0.02
N CYS A 105 -3.21 -21.93 -0.92
CA CYS A 105 -2.28 -20.83 -0.72
C CYS A 105 -3.00 -19.65 -0.04
N TYR A 106 -2.51 -19.25 1.12
CA TYR A 106 -3.05 -18.09 1.85
C TYR A 106 -2.20 -16.84 1.64
N ALA A 107 -2.86 -15.71 1.42
CA ALA A 107 -2.29 -14.38 1.61
C ALA A 107 -3.10 -13.60 2.62
N VAL A 108 -2.44 -12.72 3.36
CA VAL A 108 -3.11 -11.83 4.31
C VAL A 108 -2.91 -10.40 3.84
N ALA A 109 -4.00 -9.74 3.47
CA ALA A 109 -4.03 -8.31 3.18
C ALA A 109 -4.43 -7.58 4.46
N ALA A 110 -3.46 -6.90 5.08
CA ALA A 110 -3.65 -6.29 6.38
C ALA A 110 -2.82 -5.02 6.53
N SER A 111 -3.23 -4.19 7.50
CA SER A 111 -2.33 -3.24 8.15
C SER A 111 -1.40 -4.04 9.10
N PRO A 112 -0.15 -3.62 9.35
CA PRO A 112 1.07 -4.46 9.41
C PRO A 112 1.13 -5.60 10.46
N PHE A 113 1.37 -6.88 10.03
CA PHE A 113 1.70 -8.10 10.84
C PHE A 113 2.57 -9.16 10.08
N ASP A 114 2.79 -10.36 10.65
CA ASP A 114 3.89 -11.33 10.35
C ASP A 114 3.62 -12.55 9.40
N TRP A 115 2.51 -12.64 8.65
CA TRP A 115 2.32 -13.69 7.61
C TRP A 115 2.81 -13.26 6.22
N MET A 116 2.53 -13.99 5.12
CA MET A 116 2.71 -13.40 3.78
C MET A 116 1.73 -12.24 3.67
N LEU A 117 2.26 -11.08 4.03
CA LEU A 117 1.48 -9.95 4.41
C LEU A 117 1.65 -8.91 3.34
N PHE A 118 0.57 -8.69 2.62
CA PHE A 118 0.45 -7.52 1.79
C PHE A 118 0.04 -6.37 2.70
N ASN A 119 0.99 -5.48 2.96
CA ASN A 119 0.63 -4.17 3.46
C ASN A 119 0.08 -3.37 2.28
N VAL A 120 -1.23 -3.18 2.29
CA VAL A 120 -1.96 -2.46 1.25
C VAL A 120 -1.95 -0.95 1.50
N VAL A 121 -1.39 -0.53 2.64
CA VAL A 121 -1.18 0.85 3.03
C VAL A 121 0.28 1.23 2.80
N LEU A 122 0.52 2.54 2.74
CA LEU A 122 1.85 3.10 2.66
C LEU A 122 2.74 2.62 3.81
N SER A 123 3.89 2.07 3.44
CA SER A 123 4.82 1.47 4.39
C SER A 123 5.96 2.43 4.71
N ASN A 124 6.33 2.51 5.98
CA ASN A 124 7.58 3.15 6.39
C ASN A 124 8.77 2.38 5.76
N PRO A 125 9.86 3.01 5.31
CA PRO A 125 11.04 2.31 4.78
C PRO A 125 11.70 1.34 5.77
N LYS A 126 11.39 1.45 7.08
CA LYS A 126 11.76 0.43 8.08
C LYS A 126 10.91 -0.85 8.00
N TYR A 127 9.91 -0.90 7.13
CA TYR A 127 9.07 -2.05 6.88
C TYR A 127 9.67 -2.96 5.80
N PRO A 128 9.56 -4.29 5.95
CA PRO A 128 9.20 -4.97 7.20
C PRO A 128 10.28 -4.75 8.26
N VAL A 129 9.89 -4.65 9.53
CA VAL A 129 10.84 -4.50 10.64
C VAL A 129 11.69 -5.76 10.72
N ARG A 130 12.84 -5.76 10.03
CA ARG A 130 13.79 -6.87 10.06
C ARG A 130 14.59 -6.80 11.35
N GLY A 131 14.17 -7.54 12.37
CA GLY A 131 15.07 -7.86 13.48
C GLY A 131 16.28 -8.63 12.95
N ASN A 132 17.50 -8.22 13.30
CA ASN A 132 18.79 -8.94 13.11
C ASN A 132 18.87 -9.91 11.91
N GLY A 133 18.59 -9.46 10.69
CA GLY A 133 18.77 -10.27 9.48
C GLY A 133 17.69 -11.33 9.21
N ALA A 134 16.56 -11.32 9.93
CA ALA A 134 15.42 -12.18 9.64
C ALA A 134 14.87 -11.91 8.24
N LYS A 135 14.62 -12.98 7.48
CA LYS A 135 13.91 -12.89 6.20
C LYS A 135 12.42 -12.63 6.50
N SER A 136 11.79 -11.75 5.74
CA SER A 136 10.37 -11.41 5.92
C SER A 136 9.55 -11.87 4.71
N THR A 137 8.34 -12.32 4.98
CA THR A 137 7.31 -12.67 4.00
C THR A 137 6.45 -11.48 3.58
N ALA A 138 6.66 -10.32 4.20
CA ALA A 138 5.87 -9.13 3.94
C ALA A 138 6.25 -8.45 2.62
N ILE A 139 5.24 -7.97 1.92
CA ILE A 139 5.33 -7.14 0.71
C ILE A 139 4.53 -5.86 0.96
N ALA A 140 5.14 -4.69 0.74
CA ALA A 140 4.44 -3.40 0.82
C ALA A 140 3.82 -3.06 -0.55
N ALA A 141 2.64 -3.59 -0.81
CA ALA A 141 1.91 -3.36 -2.06
C ALA A 141 1.27 -1.97 -2.16
N GLY A 142 1.00 -1.32 -1.03
CA GLY A 142 0.58 0.08 -0.96
C GLY A 142 1.69 1.07 -1.33
N GLY A 143 2.93 0.59 -1.48
CA GLY A 143 4.10 1.42 -1.73
C GLY A 143 4.78 1.91 -0.46
N ALA A 144 5.88 2.63 -0.64
CA ALA A 144 6.67 3.13 0.48
C ALA A 144 6.61 4.66 0.60
N LEU A 145 6.56 5.15 1.84
CA LEU A 145 6.59 6.58 2.16
C LEU A 145 7.84 7.29 1.62
N VAL A 146 8.94 6.54 1.44
CA VAL A 146 10.17 7.09 0.84
C VAL A 146 9.95 7.58 -0.60
N ASN A 147 9.02 6.97 -1.35
CA ASN A 147 8.71 7.43 -2.71
C ASN A 147 8.16 8.87 -2.70
N TYR A 148 7.28 9.21 -1.75
CA TYR A 148 6.81 10.59 -1.58
C TYR A 148 7.93 11.55 -1.25
N ALA A 149 8.87 11.14 -0.39
CA ALA A 149 10.02 11.96 -0.03
C ALA A 149 10.96 12.21 -1.22
N ILE A 150 11.18 11.19 -2.06
CA ILE A 150 11.99 11.31 -3.28
C ILE A 150 11.33 12.28 -4.26
N VAL A 151 10.04 12.09 -4.56
CA VAL A 151 9.30 12.96 -5.50
C VAL A 151 9.22 14.39 -4.99
N LEU A 152 8.97 14.60 -3.69
CA LEU A 152 9.01 15.93 -3.10
C LEU A 152 10.39 16.58 -3.27
N LEU A 153 11.47 15.84 -3.07
CA LEU A 153 12.82 16.34 -3.25
C LEU A 153 13.11 16.70 -4.72
N GLU A 154 12.62 15.90 -5.66
CA GLU A 154 12.70 16.21 -7.09
C GLU A 154 11.93 17.47 -7.46
N ILE A 155 10.71 17.67 -6.91
CA ILE A 155 9.95 18.92 -7.07
C ILE A 155 10.74 20.10 -6.51
N LEU A 156 11.29 19.97 -5.29
CA LEU A 156 12.10 21.03 -4.68
C LEU A 156 13.34 21.37 -5.52
N ARG A 157 14.01 20.36 -6.10
CA ARG A 157 15.15 20.56 -7.02
C ARG A 157 14.71 21.23 -8.32
N PHE A 158 13.63 20.77 -8.93
CA PHE A 158 13.15 21.27 -10.21
C PHE A 158 12.83 22.78 -10.16
N TYR A 159 12.26 23.26 -9.06
CA TYR A 159 11.95 24.67 -8.86
C TYR A 159 13.04 25.48 -8.13
N ASP A 160 14.23 24.90 -7.91
CA ASP A 160 15.34 25.50 -7.14
C ASP A 160 14.91 25.99 -5.73
N TRP A 161 13.98 25.26 -5.09
CA TRP A 161 13.44 25.57 -3.78
C TRP A 161 14.30 24.99 -2.66
N HIS A 162 15.43 25.64 -2.39
CA HIS A 162 16.39 25.18 -1.38
C HIS A 162 15.96 25.39 0.08
N ARG A 163 14.84 26.05 0.35
CA ARG A 163 14.34 26.33 1.71
C ARG A 163 12.84 26.16 1.79
N ALA A 164 12.38 25.23 2.63
CA ALA A 164 10.96 24.97 2.84
C ALA A 164 10.63 24.65 4.30
N ALA A 165 9.37 24.86 4.67
CA ALA A 165 8.83 24.47 5.96
C ALA A 165 7.93 23.23 5.81
N LEU A 166 8.06 22.26 6.70
CA LEU A 166 7.10 21.17 6.86
C LEU A 166 6.15 21.53 8.01
N LEU A 167 4.86 21.72 7.72
CA LEU A 167 3.84 21.92 8.75
C LEU A 167 3.14 20.59 9.00
N VAL A 168 3.31 20.03 10.20
CA VAL A 168 3.02 18.62 10.46
C VAL A 168 2.09 18.46 11.65
N GLU A 169 1.03 17.68 11.49
CA GLU A 169 0.25 17.22 12.64
C GLU A 169 1.01 16.10 13.36
N VAL A 170 1.44 16.34 14.60
CA VAL A 170 2.31 15.41 15.35
C VAL A 170 1.55 14.34 16.13
N LYS A 171 0.26 14.56 16.41
CA LYS A 171 -0.59 13.55 17.09
C LYS A 171 -1.97 13.43 16.44
N PRO A 172 -2.05 13.01 15.16
CA PRO A 172 -3.34 12.70 14.59
C PRO A 172 -3.96 11.52 15.36
N PRO A 173 -5.25 11.56 15.70
CA PRO A 173 -5.91 10.43 16.35
C PRO A 173 -5.84 9.19 15.44
N GLY A 174 -5.20 8.14 15.94
CA GLY A 174 -5.18 6.80 15.32
C GLY A 174 -4.14 6.55 14.22
N PHE A 175 -3.35 7.55 13.77
CA PHE A 175 -2.39 7.33 12.69
C PHE A 175 -1.21 8.32 12.70
N SER A 176 0.03 7.82 12.75
CA SER A 176 1.27 8.63 12.79
C SER A 176 1.80 9.06 11.41
N PHE A 177 1.06 8.78 10.33
CA PHE A 177 1.52 8.92 8.94
C PHE A 177 2.20 10.23 8.60
N HIS A 178 1.57 11.36 8.94
CA HIS A 178 2.11 12.68 8.60
C HIS A 178 3.44 12.94 9.29
N ASN A 179 3.55 12.53 10.56
CA ASN A 179 4.77 12.64 11.34
C ASN A 179 5.86 11.71 10.79
N ASP A 180 5.52 10.45 10.48
CA ASP A 180 6.45 9.49 9.90
C ASP A 180 6.97 9.94 8.54
N LEU A 181 6.07 10.45 7.67
CA LEU A 181 6.44 11.00 6.37
C LEU A 181 7.36 12.23 6.52
N ALA A 182 7.07 13.13 7.47
CA ALA A 182 7.95 14.28 7.74
C ALA A 182 9.36 13.84 8.15
N ASP A 183 9.45 12.82 9.01
CA ASP A 183 10.74 12.29 9.47
C ASP A 183 11.51 11.60 8.33
N ILE A 184 10.80 10.91 7.43
CA ILE A 184 11.37 10.29 6.24
C ILE A 184 11.85 11.36 5.25
N ILE A 185 11.07 12.42 5.00
CA ILE A 185 11.48 13.55 4.16
C ILE A 185 12.78 14.15 4.70
N ALA A 186 12.84 14.42 6.01
CA ALA A 186 14.04 14.96 6.64
C ALA A 186 15.25 14.02 6.46
N GLN A 187 15.07 12.71 6.67
CA GLN A 187 16.13 11.71 6.45
C GLN A 187 16.60 11.64 5.00
N THR A 188 15.66 11.67 4.05
CA THR A 188 15.96 11.64 2.60
C THR A 188 16.75 12.88 2.18
N VAL A 189 16.41 14.06 2.69
CA VAL A 189 17.18 15.29 2.44
C VAL A 189 18.60 15.19 2.99
N VAL A 190 18.77 14.70 4.21
CA VAL A 190 20.11 14.49 4.80
C VAL A 190 20.91 13.48 3.98
N ALA A 191 20.29 12.37 3.56
CA ALA A 191 20.92 11.32 2.79
C ALA A 191 21.34 11.78 1.38
N ALA A 192 20.56 12.67 0.77
CA ALA A 192 20.87 13.25 -0.54
C ALA A 192 22.10 14.18 -0.53
N GLN A 193 22.58 14.60 0.66
CA GLN A 193 23.68 15.55 0.82
C GLN A 193 23.47 16.88 0.09
N ASP A 194 22.23 17.21 -0.20
CA ASP A 194 21.88 18.45 -0.89
C ASP A 194 21.87 19.64 0.07
N SER A 195 21.96 20.85 -0.50
CA SER A 195 21.95 22.12 0.25
C SER A 195 20.54 22.56 0.73
N PHE A 196 19.59 21.65 0.84
CA PHE A 196 18.23 21.97 1.30
C PHE A 196 18.17 22.27 2.80
N VAL A 197 17.41 23.29 3.15
CA VAL A 197 17.04 23.60 4.53
C VAL A 197 15.56 23.32 4.71
N LEU A 198 15.24 22.28 5.48
CA LEU A 198 13.89 21.94 5.90
C LEU A 198 13.72 22.19 7.39
N GLU A 199 12.73 22.99 7.77
CA GLU A 199 12.36 23.21 9.17
C GLU A 199 10.98 22.59 9.42
N LYS A 200 10.89 21.70 10.40
CA LYS A 200 9.66 21.01 10.80
C LYS A 200 8.95 21.83 11.88
N PHE A 201 7.70 22.19 11.62
CA PHE A 201 6.79 22.85 12.55
C PHE A 201 5.70 21.85 12.93
N GLY A 202 5.84 21.26 14.12
CA GLY A 202 4.87 20.32 14.67
C GLY A 202 3.70 21.05 15.33
N VAL A 203 2.48 20.64 15.02
CA VAL A 203 1.24 21.10 15.66
C VAL A 203 0.57 19.88 16.28
N ASP A 204 0.14 20.00 17.54
CA ASP A 204 -0.59 18.96 18.26
C ASP A 204 -2.04 19.44 18.40
N LEU A 205 -2.95 18.91 17.57
CA LEU A 205 -4.36 19.30 17.61
C LEU A 205 -5.07 18.96 18.93
N GLY A 206 -4.52 18.04 19.72
CA GLY A 206 -5.00 17.74 21.05
C GLY A 206 -4.61 18.80 22.09
N ASN A 207 -3.65 19.67 21.76
CA ASN A 207 -3.17 20.74 22.63
C ASN A 207 -3.58 22.12 22.09
N GLN A 208 -4.18 22.95 22.95
CA GLN A 208 -4.56 24.32 22.59
C GLN A 208 -3.36 25.29 22.57
N ASP A 209 -2.20 24.89 23.09
CA ASP A 209 -1.01 25.76 23.25
C ASP A 209 -0.31 26.12 21.93
N THR A 210 -0.57 25.42 20.83
CA THR A 210 0.03 25.74 19.53
C THR A 210 -1.00 25.55 18.44
N THR A 211 -1.38 26.65 17.81
CA THR A 211 -2.34 26.60 16.71
C THR A 211 -1.64 26.51 15.37
N PHE A 212 -2.34 25.98 14.36
CA PHE A 212 -1.85 26.05 12.98
C PHE A 212 -1.60 27.48 12.52
N GLU A 213 -2.33 28.47 13.05
CA GLU A 213 -2.12 29.89 12.73
C GLU A 213 -0.75 30.36 13.21
N GLU A 214 -0.37 30.08 14.45
CA GLU A 214 0.94 30.45 15.01
C GLU A 214 2.09 29.78 14.26
N ALA A 215 1.95 28.49 13.98
CA ALA A 215 2.94 27.73 13.25
C ALA A 215 3.08 28.23 11.80
N LEU A 216 1.96 28.59 11.15
CA LEU A 216 1.95 29.18 9.81
C LEU A 216 2.59 30.58 9.80
N LEU A 217 2.30 31.42 10.78
CA LEU A 217 2.93 32.74 10.95
C LEU A 217 4.43 32.63 11.21
N ALA A 218 4.86 31.64 12.00
CA ALA A 218 6.27 31.37 12.24
C ALA A 218 6.99 30.90 10.96
N ALA A 219 6.39 29.95 10.22
CA ALA A 219 6.92 29.46 8.96
C ALA A 219 7.02 30.57 7.91
N LYS A 220 5.96 31.37 7.73
CA LYS A 220 5.89 32.48 6.76
C LYS A 220 7.04 33.48 6.90
N ARG A 221 7.53 33.73 8.13
CA ARG A 221 8.62 34.69 8.37
C ARG A 221 9.94 34.28 7.71
N LYS A 222 10.16 32.99 7.51
CA LYS A 222 11.43 32.43 7.03
C LYS A 222 11.31 31.72 5.68
N TYR A 223 10.14 31.18 5.36
CA TYR A 223 9.93 30.26 4.25
C TYR A 223 8.85 30.77 3.30
N ARG A 224 9.08 30.58 1.99
CA ARG A 224 8.09 30.83 0.93
C ARG A 224 7.39 29.55 0.47
N VAL A 225 8.06 28.41 0.66
CA VAL A 225 7.53 27.10 0.33
C VAL A 225 7.09 26.44 1.64
N ILE A 226 5.82 26.09 1.73
CA ILE A 226 5.25 25.39 2.88
C ILE A 226 4.63 24.10 2.37
N ILE A 227 5.03 22.99 2.98
CA ILE A 227 4.55 21.66 2.69
C ILE A 227 3.66 21.26 3.86
N LEU A 228 2.39 20.97 3.57
CA LEU A 228 1.41 20.59 4.57
C LEU A 228 1.35 19.06 4.67
N LEU A 229 1.65 18.53 5.85
CA LEU A 229 1.51 17.12 6.19
C LEU A 229 0.45 17.03 7.31
N VAL A 230 -0.81 17.14 6.92
CA VAL A 230 -1.95 17.20 7.84
C VAL A 230 -3.16 16.48 7.26
N PRO A 231 -4.12 16.02 8.09
CA PRO A 231 -5.39 15.49 7.59
C PRO A 231 -6.13 16.50 6.70
N GLY A 232 -6.86 16.00 5.70
CA GLY A 232 -7.55 16.87 4.72
C GLY A 232 -8.50 17.90 5.35
N VAL A 233 -9.20 17.53 6.43
CA VAL A 233 -10.06 18.46 7.18
C VAL A 233 -9.28 19.63 7.78
N GLU A 234 -8.04 19.40 8.19
CA GLU A 234 -7.15 20.42 8.75
C GLU A 234 -6.49 21.23 7.64
N ALA A 235 -6.12 20.59 6.53
CA ALA A 235 -5.66 21.29 5.34
C ALA A 235 -6.68 22.33 4.88
N VAL A 236 -7.98 22.00 4.86
CA VAL A 236 -9.05 22.96 4.53
C VAL A 236 -9.08 24.14 5.52
N LYS A 237 -8.96 23.90 6.83
CA LYS A 237 -8.90 24.99 7.82
C LYS A 237 -7.68 25.88 7.59
N ILE A 238 -6.51 25.29 7.35
CA ILE A 238 -5.27 26.03 7.04
C ILE A 238 -5.48 26.89 5.80
N LEU A 239 -6.00 26.30 4.72
CA LEU A 239 -6.31 27.00 3.47
C LEU A 239 -7.27 28.18 3.69
N GLN A 240 -8.30 28.02 4.53
CA GLN A 240 -9.24 29.09 4.89
C GLN A 240 -8.58 30.22 5.70
N MET A 241 -7.52 29.93 6.46
CA MET A 241 -6.74 30.93 7.20
C MET A 241 -5.71 31.65 6.32
N THR A 242 -5.24 31.03 5.23
CA THR A 242 -4.20 31.62 4.37
C THR A 242 -4.50 33.05 3.86
N PRO A 243 -5.73 33.46 3.50
CA PRO A 243 -6.00 34.84 3.08
C PRO A 243 -5.79 35.84 4.22
N GLN A 244 -6.19 35.47 5.43
CA GLN A 244 -6.10 36.32 6.63
C GLN A 244 -4.65 36.58 7.00
N VAL A 245 -3.79 35.56 6.82
CA VAL A 245 -2.35 35.70 7.04
C VAL A 245 -1.59 36.13 5.78
N GLY A 246 -2.26 36.52 4.70
CA GLY A 246 -1.63 37.02 3.47
C GLY A 246 -0.76 35.98 2.74
N MET A 247 -1.29 34.76 2.57
CA MET A 247 -0.65 33.60 1.94
C MET A 247 -1.49 32.94 0.83
N ALA A 248 -2.59 33.57 0.40
CA ALA A 248 -3.58 32.95 -0.49
C ALA A 248 -3.23 32.97 -2.00
N ASN A 249 -1.96 33.16 -2.37
CA ASN A 249 -1.53 33.24 -3.78
C ASN A 249 -0.89 31.95 -4.32
N GLY A 250 -0.96 30.83 -3.58
CA GLY A 250 -0.27 29.58 -3.90
C GLY A 250 -1.09 28.54 -4.67
N GLU A 251 -0.38 27.67 -5.40
CA GLU A 251 -0.88 26.44 -6.01
C GLU A 251 -0.70 25.25 -5.03
N TYR A 252 -1.60 24.26 -5.07
CA TYR A 252 -1.62 23.14 -4.11
C TYR A 252 -1.72 21.78 -4.82
N PRO A 253 -0.87 20.79 -4.46
CA PRO A 253 -0.99 19.39 -4.87
C PRO A 253 -1.77 18.50 -3.86
N LEU A 254 -2.44 17.43 -4.34
CA LEU A 254 -3.22 16.44 -3.54
C LEU A 254 -3.10 15.01 -4.13
N ASP A 255 -3.36 13.94 -3.35
CA ASP A 255 -3.19 12.52 -3.75
C ASP A 255 -4.20 11.53 -3.08
N SER A 256 -4.44 10.35 -3.68
CA SER A 256 -5.17 9.19 -3.12
C SER A 256 -4.80 7.84 -3.80
N SER A 257 -4.13 6.91 -3.10
CA SER A 257 -3.49 5.69 -3.68
C SER A 257 -4.01 4.31 -3.23
N ALA A 258 -4.94 4.20 -2.28
CA ALA A 258 -5.20 2.91 -1.61
C ALA A 258 -6.12 1.93 -2.37
N VAL A 259 -7.04 2.40 -3.21
CA VAL A 259 -7.94 1.51 -3.98
C VAL A 259 -7.16 0.70 -5.00
N GLU A 260 -6.21 1.35 -5.67
CA GLU A 260 -5.33 0.69 -6.64
C GLU A 260 -4.43 -0.36 -5.98
N ALA A 261 -3.91 -0.05 -4.78
CA ALA A 261 -3.12 -1.00 -4.00
C ALA A 261 -3.92 -2.26 -3.64
N ALA A 262 -5.18 -2.12 -3.23
CA ALA A 262 -6.04 -3.26 -2.87
C ALA A 262 -6.26 -4.20 -4.07
N PHE A 263 -6.49 -3.66 -5.27
CA PHE A 263 -6.64 -4.44 -6.49
C PHE A 263 -5.34 -5.17 -6.86
N ASN A 264 -4.22 -4.44 -6.91
CA ASN A 264 -2.93 -4.99 -7.35
C ASN A 264 -2.42 -6.13 -6.47
N VAL A 265 -2.79 -6.17 -5.19
CA VAL A 265 -2.41 -7.25 -4.26
C VAL A 265 -2.89 -8.62 -4.71
N VAL A 266 -4.15 -8.72 -5.14
CA VAL A 266 -4.75 -10.01 -5.52
C VAL A 266 -4.13 -10.51 -6.82
N GLU A 267 -3.97 -9.63 -7.82
CA GLU A 267 -3.36 -10.02 -9.09
C GLU A 267 -1.88 -10.36 -8.96
N LEU A 268 -1.13 -9.61 -8.14
CA LEU A 268 0.26 -9.89 -7.83
C LEU A 268 0.41 -11.27 -7.18
N PHE A 269 -0.46 -11.58 -6.22
CA PHE A 269 -0.44 -12.88 -5.56
C PHE A 269 -0.81 -14.02 -6.50
N ALA A 270 -1.89 -13.87 -7.27
CA ALA A 270 -2.34 -14.85 -8.25
C ALA A 270 -1.27 -15.13 -9.32
N ALA A 271 -0.58 -14.09 -9.82
CA ALA A 271 0.49 -14.25 -10.80
C ALA A 271 1.63 -15.15 -10.26
N VAL A 272 2.12 -14.88 -9.04
CA VAL A 272 3.24 -15.64 -8.47
C VAL A 272 2.83 -17.07 -8.08
N VAL A 273 1.60 -17.27 -7.59
CA VAL A 273 1.08 -18.61 -7.31
C VAL A 273 0.91 -19.42 -8.60
N ASN A 274 0.35 -18.83 -9.66
CA ASN A 274 0.20 -19.50 -10.95
C ASN A 274 1.56 -19.97 -11.51
N GLU A 275 2.60 -19.14 -11.42
CA GLU A 275 3.96 -19.49 -11.88
C GLU A 275 4.64 -20.61 -11.07
N THR A 276 4.19 -20.82 -9.84
CA THR A 276 4.74 -21.86 -8.94
C THR A 276 3.90 -23.13 -8.92
N SER A 277 2.68 -23.07 -9.45
CA SER A 277 1.80 -24.23 -9.65
C SER A 277 2.40 -25.15 -10.73
N GLY A 278 2.54 -26.45 -10.45
CA GLY A 278 3.10 -27.42 -11.40
C GLY A 278 4.61 -27.67 -11.27
N GLY A 279 5.32 -26.98 -10.37
CA GLY A 279 6.77 -27.14 -10.17
C GLY A 279 7.13 -28.12 -9.02
N PRO A 280 8.35 -28.69 -8.99
CA PRO A 280 8.83 -29.52 -7.86
C PRO A 280 8.92 -28.75 -6.53
N ASP A 281 8.78 -27.43 -6.60
CA ASP A 281 8.72 -26.47 -5.50
C ASP A 281 7.30 -25.94 -5.23
N GLU A 282 6.26 -26.72 -5.59
CA GLU A 282 4.79 -26.50 -5.49
C GLU A 282 4.24 -26.06 -4.10
N THR A 283 5.13 -25.77 -3.16
CA THR A 283 4.78 -25.29 -1.84
C THR A 283 4.37 -23.81 -1.89
N CYS A 284 3.15 -23.50 -1.40
CA CYS A 284 2.65 -22.15 -1.08
C CYS A 284 3.43 -21.47 0.06
N SER A 285 4.75 -21.61 0.11
CA SER A 285 5.60 -21.07 1.16
C SER A 285 5.64 -19.55 1.05
N GLY A 286 5.18 -18.87 2.11
CA GLY A 286 5.28 -17.41 2.31
C GLY A 286 6.62 -16.84 1.86
N MET A 287 7.70 -17.47 2.32
CA MET A 287 9.07 -17.03 2.04
C MET A 287 9.47 -17.19 0.58
N LYS A 288 9.11 -18.32 -0.06
CA LYS A 288 9.43 -18.56 -1.47
C LYS A 288 8.66 -17.59 -2.36
N LEU A 289 7.37 -17.41 -2.10
CA LEU A 289 6.52 -16.51 -2.89
C LEU A 289 6.96 -15.06 -2.74
N ALA A 290 7.25 -14.58 -1.51
CA ALA A 290 7.82 -13.25 -1.30
C ALA A 290 9.16 -13.06 -2.03
N SER A 291 10.05 -14.06 -2.01
CA SER A 291 11.32 -13.99 -2.74
C SER A 291 11.17 -13.95 -4.26
N ARG A 292 10.10 -14.54 -4.81
CA ARG A 292 9.76 -14.49 -6.24
C ARG A 292 9.08 -13.17 -6.64
N MET A 293 8.48 -12.47 -5.68
CA MET A 293 7.95 -11.13 -5.87
C MET A 293 9.05 -10.08 -5.88
N ALA A 294 10.10 -10.26 -5.07
CA ALA A 294 11.16 -9.28 -4.91
C ALA A 294 11.99 -9.05 -6.19
N ASN A 295 12.46 -7.82 -6.35
CA ASN A 295 13.32 -7.36 -7.45
C ASN A 295 12.77 -7.69 -8.85
N ARG A 296 11.47 -7.47 -9.06
CA ARG A 296 10.77 -7.87 -10.27
C ARG A 296 9.64 -6.92 -10.63
N ARG A 297 9.40 -6.81 -11.95
CA ARG A 297 8.25 -6.11 -12.54
C ARG A 297 7.13 -7.10 -12.90
N PHE A 298 5.90 -6.65 -12.67
CA PHE A 298 4.65 -7.34 -12.96
C PHE A 298 3.81 -6.48 -13.90
N ASP A 299 3.23 -7.13 -14.91
CA ASP A 299 2.26 -6.53 -15.82
C ASP A 299 0.85 -6.92 -15.34
N LEU A 300 0.24 -6.01 -14.58
CA LEU A 300 -1.08 -6.17 -13.96
C LEU A 300 -2.14 -5.37 -14.72
N THR A 301 -3.41 -5.64 -14.47
CA THR A 301 -4.52 -5.00 -15.19
C THR A 301 -4.56 -3.49 -15.01
N LEU A 302 -4.16 -2.98 -13.83
CA LEU A 302 -4.11 -1.53 -13.57
C LEU A 302 -2.78 -0.88 -13.96
N GLY A 303 -1.83 -1.65 -14.49
CA GLY A 303 -0.53 -1.14 -14.93
C GLY A 303 0.66 -1.96 -14.41
N ASN A 304 1.85 -1.41 -14.63
CA ASN A 304 3.08 -2.05 -14.21
C ASN A 304 3.33 -1.85 -12.71
N VAL A 305 3.69 -2.92 -12.03
CA VAL A 305 4.11 -2.88 -10.61
C VAL A 305 5.53 -3.39 -10.51
N PHE A 306 6.43 -2.60 -9.91
CA PHE A 306 7.77 -3.06 -9.56
C PHE A 306 7.91 -3.23 -8.05
N ILE A 307 8.26 -4.44 -7.61
CA ILE A 307 8.61 -4.74 -6.22
C ILE A 307 10.13 -4.82 -6.14
N ASN A 308 10.75 -3.96 -5.33
CA ASN A 308 12.20 -3.91 -5.21
C ASN A 308 12.77 -5.02 -4.31
N SER A 309 14.10 -5.05 -4.13
CA SER A 309 14.78 -6.04 -3.29
C SER A 309 14.48 -5.92 -1.79
N ALA A 310 13.95 -4.77 -1.35
CA ALA A 310 13.45 -4.54 0.00
C ALA A 310 11.98 -4.95 0.17
N HIS A 311 11.36 -5.56 -0.85
CA HIS A 311 9.95 -5.96 -0.87
C HIS A 311 8.96 -4.78 -0.84
N LEU A 312 9.41 -3.61 -1.32
CA LEU A 312 8.58 -2.42 -1.41
C LEU A 312 8.14 -2.21 -2.85
N ARG A 313 6.86 -1.90 -3.05
CA ARG A 313 6.38 -1.40 -4.34
C ARG A 313 6.94 0.00 -4.58
N ASN A 314 7.58 0.21 -5.73
CA ASN A 314 7.85 1.55 -6.21
C ASN A 314 6.52 2.16 -6.67
N LEU A 315 6.20 3.34 -6.16
CA LEU A 315 5.02 4.07 -6.58
C LEU A 315 5.33 4.91 -7.81
N GLU A 316 4.37 4.93 -8.72
CA GLU A 316 4.22 5.94 -9.76
C GLU A 316 3.29 6.98 -9.15
N LEU A 317 3.78 8.20 -8.94
CA LEU A 317 3.01 9.26 -8.29
C LEU A 317 2.63 10.30 -9.33
N ASP A 318 1.34 10.58 -9.42
CA ASP A 318 0.83 11.73 -10.16
C ASP A 318 1.05 13.00 -9.33
N ILE A 319 1.53 14.05 -9.99
CA ILE A 319 1.63 15.39 -9.41
C ILE A 319 0.43 16.17 -9.89
N TYR A 320 -0.45 16.53 -8.95
CA TYR A 320 -1.62 17.36 -9.23
C TYR A 320 -1.33 18.83 -8.94
N SER A 321 -1.94 19.74 -9.70
CA SER A 321 -2.07 21.15 -9.34
C SER A 321 -3.53 21.56 -9.36
N PHE A 322 -3.94 22.41 -8.42
CA PHE A 322 -5.27 23.00 -8.40
C PHE A 322 -5.34 24.22 -9.33
N ASN A 323 -6.04 24.05 -10.46
CA ASN A 323 -6.29 25.14 -11.38
C ASN A 323 -7.38 26.04 -10.81
N THR A 324 -7.00 27.24 -10.36
CA THR A 324 -7.91 28.21 -9.73
C THR A 324 -8.96 28.76 -10.70
N THR A 325 -8.69 28.73 -12.01
CA THR A 325 -9.64 29.18 -13.04
C THR A 325 -10.74 28.17 -13.25
N THR A 326 -10.39 26.88 -13.38
CA THR A 326 -11.38 25.80 -13.58
C THR A 326 -11.94 25.25 -12.28
N LYS A 327 -11.32 25.60 -11.14
CA LYS A 327 -11.61 25.09 -9.79
C LYS A 327 -11.53 23.56 -9.72
N SER A 328 -10.55 22.98 -10.40
CA SER A 328 -10.36 21.53 -10.49
C SER A 328 -8.89 21.15 -10.31
N LEU A 329 -8.64 19.97 -9.75
CA LEU A 329 -7.32 19.35 -9.79
C LEU A 329 -7.01 18.89 -11.22
N GLN A 330 -5.76 19.07 -11.63
CA GLN A 330 -5.25 18.64 -12.94
C GLN A 330 -3.90 17.97 -12.73
N VAL A 331 -3.66 16.85 -13.42
CA VAL A 331 -2.33 16.24 -13.46
C VAL A 331 -1.40 17.17 -14.23
N VAL A 332 -0.30 17.58 -13.60
CA VAL A 332 0.73 18.47 -14.19
C VAL A 332 2.07 17.77 -14.42
N GLY A 333 2.21 16.55 -13.91
CA GLY A 333 3.37 15.68 -14.15
C GLY A 333 3.16 14.32 -13.51
N ASP A 334 4.03 13.39 -13.87
CA ASP A 334 4.18 12.09 -13.25
C ASP A 334 5.61 11.93 -12.72
N ALA A 335 5.76 11.19 -11.62
CA ALA A 335 7.05 10.87 -11.07
C ALA A 335 7.16 9.35 -10.93
N TYR A 336 8.00 8.77 -11.78
CA TYR A 336 8.39 7.36 -11.66
C TYR A 336 9.50 7.26 -10.63
N GLY A 337 9.32 6.40 -9.62
CA GLY A 337 10.43 5.98 -8.77
C GLY A 337 11.50 5.27 -9.60
N THR A 338 12.40 6.03 -10.23
CA THR A 338 13.52 5.51 -11.02
C THR A 338 14.59 5.03 -10.07
N THR A 339 14.43 3.80 -9.57
CA THR A 339 15.57 3.08 -9.01
C THR A 339 16.38 2.54 -10.17
N SER A 340 17.29 3.36 -10.71
CA SER A 340 18.44 2.87 -11.49
C SER A 340 19.43 2.17 -10.57
#